data_AF-A0A495EWV3-F1
#
_entry.id   AF-A0A495EWV3-F1
#
_cell.length_a   1.000
_cell.length_b   1.000
_cell.length_c   1.000
_cell.angle_alpha   90.00
_cell.angle_beta   90.00
_cell.angle_gamma   90.00
#
_symmetry.space_group_name_H-M   'P 1'
#
loop_
_entity.id
_entity.type
_entity.pdbx_description
1 polymer ?
#
loop_
_entity_poly.entity_id
_entity_poly.type
_entity_poly.pdbx_seq_one_letter_code
_entity_poly.pdbx_strand_id
1 'polypeptide(L)'
;MKSKLLLITAVILGLTAGPLAAGPAFAEDVTPATSPAPTTTATPAPTGSTSAPADPAPEGTAVPAATATPTAERLRPLADPTVTPTVTPTATPTATLAPTPQPAAFVTQGPIAAKWTALKGAAGALGAPTADQVCSSGVCSQTFEGGSIFWTTSTGAHPVLETGGHTGPRWYAKGALAVFGYPVTDETAVSGGTIQKFSRGPIVAWTGTQLLEFSATSGIGSRWVAAGGEAVLGLPVAAEACGLRASGCFQQFGKGYIYWAPGIGGQVVWGSILGRWKDDGAQNSLLGYPLTGESCGLAAGGCVQRFEGGSIFYSPTSGAHATRGAIGNRYAAAGAPRSMLGYPLTNEACGQPSGGCVQRFQGGSIYWSSTTGAWISGKGIDSKFVAAGGLRSSLGYPIASERCANGACAQSYQHGDITWARSGARLYEMSECHKLNNGQAKYPTYGANRVLLTWTSGYGISHATNLYCMNVAGVYVPDWRTDGYVGKSGFKPPGVPSGPTRNLYSPTGSFSVTEAFGLGNPGTKLAYRTLNPQSRWGGNPWTATYNKYHESSSWVGWDENMWWFASLGYYRQGAVINYNRPNIVQDAGFAIFLHMNKIPTAGCISLDDWAVVDYLRKSTPGDRIIMGTYGALFR
;
A
#
# COMPACT_ATOMS: atom_id res chain seq x y z
N MET A 1 5.65 -6.69 67.91
CA MET A 1 5.03 -7.97 67.48
C MET A 1 5.93 -8.61 66.44
N LYS A 2 5.92 -9.95 66.39
CA LYS A 2 6.99 -10.83 65.94
C LYS A 2 7.23 -10.84 64.42
N SER A 3 8.51 -11.01 64.08
CA SER A 3 9.03 -11.53 62.82
C SER A 3 8.54 -12.96 62.53
N LYS A 4 8.34 -13.34 61.26
CA LYS A 4 8.64 -14.69 60.76
C LYS A 4 8.66 -14.81 59.22
N LEU A 5 9.78 -15.37 58.78
CA LEU A 5 10.18 -15.95 57.51
C LEU A 5 9.41 -17.25 57.19
N LEU A 6 9.29 -17.62 55.90
CA LEU A 6 9.19 -18.98 55.26
C LEU A 6 8.23 -18.95 54.04
N LEU A 7 8.37 -19.71 52.95
CA LEU A 7 9.40 -20.60 52.39
C LEU A 7 8.99 -20.85 50.92
N ILE A 8 9.96 -21.25 50.11
CA ILE A 8 9.91 -21.71 48.73
C ILE A 8 8.86 -22.82 48.49
N THR A 9 8.13 -22.78 47.36
CA THR A 9 7.79 -24.00 46.61
C THR A 9 7.62 -23.69 45.11
N ALA A 10 8.56 -24.18 44.31
CA ALA A 10 8.44 -24.26 42.86
C ALA A 10 7.64 -25.53 42.52
N VAL A 11 6.59 -25.39 41.70
CA VAL A 11 5.89 -26.52 41.07
C VAL A 11 6.12 -26.42 39.57
N ILE A 12 6.94 -27.35 39.07
CA ILE A 12 7.08 -27.67 37.66
C ILE A 12 5.96 -28.66 37.33
N LEU A 13 5.02 -28.25 36.48
CA LEU A 13 4.20 -29.18 35.70
C LEU A 13 4.44 -28.88 34.22
N GLY A 14 5.08 -29.83 33.56
CA GLY A 14 5.06 -29.91 32.09
C GLY A 14 3.73 -30.45 31.60
N LEU A 15 3.28 -29.96 30.44
CA LEU A 15 2.35 -30.64 29.55
C LEU A 15 2.43 -30.02 28.15
N THR A 16 3.06 -30.80 27.25
CA THR A 16 2.68 -31.07 25.85
C THR A 16 2.32 -29.90 24.92
N ALA A 17 3.19 -29.70 23.93
CA ALA A 17 2.91 -28.98 22.70
C ALA A 17 1.86 -29.70 21.83
N GLY A 18 0.89 -28.94 21.34
CA GLY A 18 -0.01 -29.28 20.24
C GLY A 18 -0.28 -28.02 19.41
N PRO A 19 -0.37 -28.09 18.07
CA PRO A 19 -0.31 -26.92 17.22
C PRO A 19 -1.68 -26.24 17.12
N LEU A 20 -1.76 -24.97 17.51
CA LEU A 20 -2.91 -24.12 17.19
C LEU A 20 -2.52 -23.17 16.07
N ALA A 21 -3.18 -23.36 14.94
CA ALA A 21 -3.16 -22.48 13.79
C ALA A 21 -3.62 -21.07 14.20
N ALA A 22 -2.69 -20.12 14.16
CA ALA A 22 -3.00 -18.70 14.30
C ALA A 22 -3.57 -18.18 12.97
N GLY A 23 -4.87 -17.94 12.92
CA GLY A 23 -5.46 -17.02 11.94
C GLY A 23 -5.08 -15.58 12.29
N PRO A 24 -4.90 -14.67 11.31
CA PRO A 24 -4.56 -13.30 11.63
C PRO A 24 -5.77 -12.58 12.23
N ALA A 25 -5.64 -12.18 13.49
CA ALA A 25 -6.52 -11.21 14.12
C ALA A 25 -6.24 -9.83 13.51
N PHE A 26 -7.23 -9.25 12.84
CA PHE A 26 -7.18 -7.87 12.39
C PHE A 26 -7.55 -6.96 13.56
N ALA A 27 -6.73 -5.93 13.77
CA ALA A 27 -6.90 -4.94 14.82
C ALA A 27 -8.25 -4.20 14.68
N GLU A 28 -8.98 -4.09 15.78
CA GLU A 28 -10.12 -3.20 15.95
C GLU A 28 -9.60 -1.77 16.17
N ASP A 29 -10.01 -0.83 15.33
CA ASP A 29 -9.69 0.59 15.51
C ASP A 29 -10.60 1.22 16.58
N VAL A 30 -9.93 1.83 17.56
CA VAL A 30 -10.48 2.66 18.62
C VAL A 30 -10.96 3.99 18.02
N THR A 31 -12.20 4.38 18.32
CA THR A 31 -12.78 5.69 17.98
C THR A 31 -12.07 6.84 18.70
N PRO A 32 -11.66 7.93 18.01
CA PRO A 32 -11.35 9.18 18.68
C PRO A 32 -12.54 10.15 18.67
N ALA A 33 -12.66 10.85 19.79
CA ALA A 33 -13.70 11.82 20.11
C ALA A 33 -13.68 13.10 19.25
N THR A 34 -14.86 13.70 19.17
CA THR A 34 -15.25 14.99 18.58
C THR A 34 -14.47 16.21 19.07
N SER A 35 -14.17 17.15 18.15
CA SER A 35 -14.05 18.60 18.44
C SER A 35 -14.31 19.44 17.16
N PRO A 36 -14.75 20.71 17.26
CA PRO A 36 -15.64 21.34 16.28
C PRO A 36 -14.97 22.24 15.22
N ALA A 37 -15.76 22.59 14.20
CA ALA A 37 -15.44 23.32 12.97
C ALA A 37 -15.03 24.81 13.18
N PRO A 38 -14.31 25.41 12.21
CA PRO A 38 -14.19 26.86 12.11
C PRO A 38 -15.05 27.46 10.99
N THR A 39 -15.50 28.68 11.29
CA THR A 39 -16.42 29.56 10.59
C THR A 39 -15.79 30.25 9.37
N THR A 40 -16.61 30.52 8.35
CA THR A 40 -16.32 31.30 7.15
C THR A 40 -16.35 32.81 7.39
N THR A 41 -15.42 33.56 6.81
CA THR A 41 -15.59 35.00 6.50
C THR A 41 -14.94 35.32 5.15
N ALA A 42 -15.60 36.16 4.36
CA ALA A 42 -15.29 36.48 2.97
C ALA A 42 -14.73 37.90 2.77
N THR A 43 -14.10 38.11 1.58
CA THR A 43 -14.07 39.35 0.75
C THR A 43 -12.96 40.39 1.06
N PRO A 44 -12.47 41.26 0.11
CA PRO A 44 -12.57 41.32 -1.37
C PRO A 44 -11.22 41.37 -2.15
N ALA A 45 -11.35 41.31 -3.49
CA ALA A 45 -10.33 41.60 -4.52
C ALA A 45 -9.93 43.09 -4.63
N PRO A 46 -8.90 43.39 -5.44
CA PRO A 46 -8.95 44.59 -6.28
C PRO A 46 -8.70 44.31 -7.77
N THR A 47 -9.40 45.12 -8.56
CA THR A 47 -9.34 45.33 -10.01
C THR A 47 -8.05 46.02 -10.46
N GLY A 48 -7.57 45.69 -11.66
CA GLY A 48 -6.57 46.47 -12.39
C GLY A 48 -6.28 45.87 -13.77
N SER A 49 -6.92 46.41 -14.79
CA SER A 49 -6.65 46.16 -16.22
C SER A 49 -5.55 47.12 -16.70
N THR A 50 -4.62 46.68 -17.55
CA THR A 50 -4.35 47.29 -18.88
C THR A 50 -3.20 46.63 -19.64
N SER A 51 -3.38 46.64 -20.96
CA SER A 51 -2.40 46.64 -22.07
C SER A 51 -1.59 45.37 -22.40
N ALA A 52 -1.93 44.81 -23.57
CA ALA A 52 -1.05 44.03 -24.44
C ALA A 52 0.09 44.91 -25.01
N PRO A 53 1.15 44.30 -25.57
CA PRO A 53 1.15 44.17 -27.03
C PRO A 53 1.64 42.80 -27.56
N ALA A 54 1.48 42.67 -28.87
CA ALA A 54 1.62 41.50 -29.73
C ALA A 54 3.08 41.12 -30.09
N ASP A 55 3.17 39.91 -30.66
CA ASP A 55 4.24 39.25 -31.45
C ASP A 55 5.50 38.76 -30.72
N PRO A 56 5.92 37.50 -31.00
CA PRO A 56 6.68 37.24 -32.23
C PRO A 56 6.35 35.91 -32.96
N ALA A 57 6.68 35.88 -34.25
CA ALA A 57 6.88 34.68 -35.06
C ALA A 57 8.20 34.85 -35.88
N PRO A 58 8.72 33.84 -36.59
CA PRO A 58 9.72 32.91 -36.06
C PRO A 58 10.96 32.75 -36.96
N GLU A 59 12.11 32.41 -36.37
CA GLU A 59 13.28 31.84 -37.07
C GLU A 59 13.87 30.78 -36.14
N GLY A 60 14.29 29.58 -36.52
CA GLY A 60 14.31 28.85 -37.77
C GLY A 60 14.97 27.52 -37.42
N THR A 61 14.32 26.39 -37.69
CA THR A 61 14.95 25.06 -37.58
C THR A 61 14.71 24.31 -38.89
N ALA A 62 15.81 23.93 -39.54
CA ALA A 62 15.84 22.87 -40.53
C ALA A 62 17.18 22.11 -40.39
N VAL A 63 17.02 20.80 -40.20
CA VAL A 63 17.94 19.64 -40.19
C VAL A 63 17.16 18.59 -41.05
N PRO A 64 17.66 17.51 -41.71
CA PRO A 64 18.90 16.71 -41.52
C PRO A 64 19.58 16.11 -42.80
N ALA A 65 20.57 15.22 -42.53
CA ALA A 65 20.94 13.96 -43.23
C ALA A 65 22.24 14.02 -44.07
N ALA A 66 23.16 13.05 -44.10
CA ALA A 66 23.17 11.60 -43.82
C ALA A 66 24.61 11.16 -43.42
N THR A 67 24.85 10.25 -42.46
CA THR A 67 24.99 8.77 -42.53
C THR A 67 26.22 8.20 -43.29
N ALA A 68 26.95 7.33 -42.57
CA ALA A 68 27.76 6.16 -43.01
C ALA A 68 29.31 6.25 -43.17
N THR A 69 30.00 5.57 -42.26
CA THR A 69 31.24 4.75 -42.39
C THR A 69 31.06 3.60 -43.43
N PRO A 70 32.05 2.73 -43.85
CA PRO A 70 33.32 2.31 -43.20
C PRO A 70 34.55 1.98 -44.13
N THR A 71 35.69 1.55 -43.52
CA THR A 71 36.80 0.59 -43.91
C THR A 71 37.22 0.37 -45.38
N ALA A 72 38.46 0.06 -45.80
CA ALA A 72 39.73 -0.42 -45.21
C ALA A 72 40.87 -0.36 -46.29
N GLU A 73 42.06 -0.87 -45.93
CA GLU A 73 43.12 -1.48 -46.79
C GLU A 73 44.34 -0.58 -47.10
N ARG A 74 45.48 -0.70 -46.38
CA ARG A 74 46.63 -1.64 -46.52
C ARG A 74 47.32 -1.56 -47.89
N LEU A 75 48.63 -1.24 -47.89
CA LEU A 75 49.71 -1.97 -48.58
C LEU A 75 51.10 -1.29 -48.36
N ARG A 76 52.06 -2.06 -47.83
CA ARG A 76 53.52 -2.01 -48.16
C ARG A 76 53.76 -3.10 -49.25
N PRO A 77 54.98 -3.47 -49.73
CA PRO A 77 56.35 -2.92 -49.59
C PRO A 77 57.14 -2.91 -50.95
N LEU A 78 58.46 -2.64 -50.91
CA LEU A 78 59.60 -3.24 -51.67
C LEU A 78 60.78 -2.24 -51.64
N ALA A 79 62.08 -2.57 -51.72
CA ALA A 79 62.99 -3.60 -51.23
C ALA A 79 64.42 -3.07 -51.53
N ASP A 80 65.42 -3.55 -50.80
CA ASP A 80 66.90 -3.39 -50.94
C ASP A 80 67.46 -3.74 -52.35
N PRO A 81 68.75 -3.54 -52.74
CA PRO A 81 69.98 -3.76 -51.93
C PRO A 81 71.23 -2.86 -52.23
N THR A 82 72.26 -2.85 -51.36
CA THR A 82 73.65 -3.33 -51.65
C THR A 82 74.72 -3.03 -50.56
N VAL A 83 75.38 -4.12 -50.13
CA VAL A 83 76.75 -4.41 -49.60
C VAL A 83 77.83 -3.33 -49.90
N THR A 84 78.81 -2.93 -49.04
CA THR A 84 80.04 -3.60 -48.49
C THR A 84 80.97 -2.50 -47.84
N PRO A 85 82.18 -2.74 -47.29
CA PRO A 85 82.68 -3.61 -46.21
C PRO A 85 83.32 -2.84 -45.00
N THR A 86 83.69 -3.63 -43.99
CA THR A 86 84.44 -3.37 -42.76
C THR A 86 85.90 -2.92 -42.95
N VAL A 87 86.38 -1.97 -42.13
CA VAL A 87 87.81 -1.82 -41.78
C VAL A 87 87.95 -1.43 -40.30
N THR A 88 88.71 -2.24 -39.57
CA THR A 88 89.16 -2.01 -38.18
C THR A 88 90.35 -1.06 -38.13
N PRO A 89 90.48 -0.18 -37.12
CA PRO A 89 91.79 0.23 -36.63
C PRO A 89 92.01 -0.12 -35.15
N THR A 90 93.20 -0.66 -34.90
CA THR A 90 93.77 -1.07 -33.62
C THR A 90 94.19 0.12 -32.75
N ALA A 91 94.11 -0.09 -31.43
CA ALA A 91 94.39 0.84 -30.34
C ALA A 91 95.88 1.25 -30.17
N THR A 92 96.11 2.38 -29.49
CA THR A 92 97.27 2.66 -28.60
C THR A 92 96.83 3.73 -27.58
N PRO A 93 97.27 3.69 -26.30
CA PRO A 93 96.45 4.02 -25.14
C PRO A 93 96.62 5.47 -24.65
N THR A 94 95.61 5.99 -23.96
CA THR A 94 95.71 7.25 -23.20
C THR A 94 95.20 7.05 -21.78
N ALA A 95 96.04 7.47 -20.85
CA ALA A 95 95.97 7.48 -19.39
C ALA A 95 94.57 7.35 -18.76
N THR A 96 94.47 6.37 -17.85
CA THR A 96 93.42 6.23 -16.84
C THR A 96 93.42 7.47 -15.92
N LEU A 97 92.48 8.38 -16.14
CA LEU A 97 92.06 9.32 -15.12
C LEU A 97 91.29 8.54 -14.05
N ALA A 98 91.69 8.71 -12.79
CA ALA A 98 90.99 8.14 -11.64
C ALA A 98 89.50 8.57 -11.67
N PRO A 99 88.56 7.69 -11.30
CA PRO A 99 87.15 8.05 -11.25
C PRO A 99 86.95 9.16 -10.22
N THR A 100 86.36 10.26 -10.65
CA THR A 100 85.66 11.20 -9.78
C THR A 100 84.73 10.39 -8.86
N PRO A 101 84.66 10.66 -7.55
CA PRO A 101 83.75 9.93 -6.69
C PRO A 101 82.33 10.14 -7.21
N GLN A 102 81.73 9.07 -7.71
CA GLN A 102 80.32 9.03 -8.05
C GLN A 102 79.55 9.48 -6.81
N PRO A 103 78.60 10.43 -6.90
CA PRO A 103 77.74 10.76 -5.76
C PRO A 103 77.19 9.46 -5.20
N ALA A 104 77.29 9.26 -3.89
CA ALA A 104 76.79 8.05 -3.25
C ALA A 104 75.34 7.82 -3.70
N ALA A 105 75.06 6.65 -4.27
CA ALA A 105 73.71 6.32 -4.70
C ALA A 105 72.77 6.41 -3.49
N PHE A 106 71.67 7.15 -3.62
CA PHE A 106 70.67 7.27 -2.56
C PHE A 106 70.19 5.89 -2.14
N VAL A 107 70.16 5.64 -0.84
CA VAL A 107 69.88 4.30 -0.30
C VAL A 107 68.39 4.18 -0.03
N THR A 108 67.74 3.14 -0.59
CA THR A 108 66.39 2.76 -0.17
C THR A 108 66.50 1.78 1.00
N GLN A 109 65.66 1.94 2.02
CA GLN A 109 65.64 1.04 3.17
C GLN A 109 64.22 0.73 3.66
N GLY A 110 64.10 -0.34 4.46
CA GLY A 110 62.88 -0.68 5.18
C GLY A 110 61.65 -0.88 4.29
N PRO A 111 60.44 -0.51 4.78
CA PRO A 111 59.19 -0.68 4.05
C PRO A 111 59.12 0.07 2.71
N ILE A 112 59.79 1.22 2.60
CA ILE A 112 59.85 1.98 1.34
C ILE A 112 60.66 1.21 0.29
N ALA A 113 61.81 0.64 0.66
CA ALA A 113 62.59 -0.22 -0.24
C ALA A 113 61.81 -1.46 -0.68
N ALA A 114 61.10 -2.10 0.25
CA ALA A 114 60.26 -3.25 -0.07
C ALA A 114 59.17 -2.89 -1.09
N LYS A 115 58.53 -1.73 -0.92
CA LYS A 115 57.52 -1.23 -1.85
C LYS A 115 58.10 -0.88 -3.22
N TRP A 116 59.22 -0.15 -3.25
CA TRP A 116 59.92 0.21 -4.48
C TRP A 116 60.34 -1.03 -5.27
N THR A 117 60.88 -2.05 -4.58
CA THR A 117 61.25 -3.34 -5.18
C THR A 117 60.03 -4.06 -5.75
N ALA A 118 58.90 -4.08 -5.01
CA ALA A 118 57.64 -4.64 -5.50
C ALA A 118 57.10 -3.91 -6.75
N LEU A 119 57.45 -2.63 -6.91
CA LEU A 119 57.13 -1.81 -8.08
C LEU A 119 58.19 -1.90 -9.20
N LYS A 120 59.02 -2.95 -9.20
CA LYS A 120 60.11 -3.23 -10.17
C LYS A 120 61.35 -2.33 -10.05
N GLY A 121 61.53 -1.67 -8.90
CA GLY A 121 62.73 -0.89 -8.59
C GLY A 121 63.03 0.19 -9.65
N ALA A 122 64.30 0.36 -10.02
CA ALA A 122 64.74 1.37 -10.98
C ALA A 122 64.17 1.16 -12.40
N ALA A 123 63.75 -0.06 -12.74
CA ALA A 123 63.08 -0.37 -14.01
C ALA A 123 61.55 -0.13 -13.96
N GLY A 124 61.03 0.26 -12.80
CA GLY A 124 59.62 0.54 -12.56
C GLY A 124 59.21 1.98 -12.86
N ALA A 125 57.92 2.26 -12.68
CA ALA A 125 57.34 3.59 -12.93
C ALA A 125 57.88 4.70 -12.01
N LEU A 126 58.51 4.35 -10.88
CA LEU A 126 59.15 5.31 -9.98
C LEU A 126 60.58 5.68 -10.39
N GLY A 127 61.31 4.83 -11.12
CA GLY A 127 62.72 5.06 -11.43
C GLY A 127 63.66 4.98 -10.22
N ALA A 128 64.87 5.54 -10.36
CA ALA A 128 65.88 5.56 -9.31
C ALA A 128 65.52 6.54 -8.17
N PRO A 129 65.97 6.31 -6.92
CA PRO A 129 65.82 7.29 -5.84
C PRO A 129 66.63 8.55 -6.14
N THR A 130 66.05 9.73 -5.87
CA THR A 130 66.68 11.05 -6.08
C THR A 130 66.98 11.77 -4.77
N ALA A 131 66.57 11.19 -3.64
CA ALA A 131 66.87 11.64 -2.29
C ALA A 131 66.87 10.46 -1.32
N ASP A 132 67.54 10.61 -0.18
CA ASP A 132 67.43 9.66 0.93
C ASP A 132 66.06 9.76 1.62
N GLN A 133 65.67 8.69 2.29
CA GLN A 133 64.44 8.65 3.07
C GLN A 133 64.46 9.69 4.21
N VAL A 134 63.41 10.51 4.28
CA VAL A 134 63.19 11.48 5.36
C VAL A 134 61.98 11.07 6.17
N CYS A 135 62.10 11.01 7.49
CA CYS A 135 60.99 10.70 8.40
C CYS A 135 60.70 11.88 9.32
N SER A 136 59.44 12.32 9.35
CA SER A 136 58.98 13.38 10.23
C SER A 136 57.57 13.08 10.73
N SER A 137 57.34 13.28 12.03
CA SER A 137 56.02 13.11 12.68
C SER A 137 55.31 11.78 12.35
N GLY A 138 56.06 10.68 12.28
CA GLY A 138 55.50 9.34 12.01
C GLY A 138 55.22 9.03 10.53
N VAL A 139 55.57 9.93 9.61
CA VAL A 139 55.51 9.73 8.16
C VAL A 139 56.93 9.70 7.62
N CYS A 140 57.31 8.60 6.98
CA CYS A 140 58.54 8.50 6.21
C CYS A 140 58.23 8.69 4.73
N SER A 141 59.08 9.39 4.00
CA SER A 141 58.95 9.62 2.57
C SER A 141 60.28 9.52 1.87
N GLN A 142 60.27 9.04 0.63
CA GLN A 142 61.44 9.06 -0.26
C GLN A 142 61.01 9.48 -1.66
N THR A 143 61.82 10.31 -2.30
CA THR A 143 61.58 10.82 -3.65
C THR A 143 62.36 10.01 -4.68
N PHE A 144 61.74 9.77 -5.83
CA PHE A 144 62.25 9.03 -6.96
C PHE A 144 62.02 9.86 -8.23
N GLU A 145 62.68 9.48 -9.34
CA GLU A 145 62.56 10.19 -10.63
C GLU A 145 61.11 10.32 -11.13
N GLY A 146 60.28 9.30 -10.89
CA GLY A 146 58.89 9.21 -11.34
C GLY A 146 57.84 9.44 -10.25
N GLY A 147 58.24 9.89 -9.05
CA GLY A 147 57.29 10.21 -7.98
C GLY A 147 57.84 10.02 -6.57
N SER A 148 57.00 9.66 -5.61
CA SER A 148 57.39 9.53 -4.20
C SER A 148 56.70 8.36 -3.52
N ILE A 149 57.38 7.69 -2.59
CA ILE A 149 56.76 6.68 -1.72
C ILE A 149 56.65 7.25 -0.32
N PHE A 150 55.48 7.08 0.30
CA PHE A 150 55.22 7.44 1.68
C PHE A 150 54.93 6.18 2.49
N TRP A 151 55.44 6.12 3.72
CA TRP A 151 55.18 5.05 4.66
C TRP A 151 54.76 5.60 6.01
N THR A 152 53.74 4.97 6.59
CA THR A 152 53.37 5.12 7.99
C THR A 152 53.15 3.74 8.61
N THR A 153 53.16 3.66 9.94
CA THR A 153 52.83 2.43 10.64
C THR A 153 51.37 1.99 10.46
N SER A 154 50.45 2.93 10.19
CA SER A 154 49.01 2.65 10.09
C SER A 154 48.58 2.23 8.69
N THR A 155 49.18 2.79 7.64
CA THR A 155 48.78 2.52 6.25
C THR A 155 49.77 1.65 5.50
N GLY A 156 51.04 1.61 5.93
CA GLY A 156 52.10 0.98 5.14
C GLY A 156 52.59 1.90 4.02
N ALA A 157 53.36 1.32 3.08
CA ALA A 157 54.09 2.05 2.05
C ALA A 157 53.26 2.17 0.75
N HIS A 158 52.97 3.41 0.34
CA HIS A 158 52.17 3.73 -0.83
C HIS A 158 52.85 4.78 -1.72
N PRO A 159 52.90 4.57 -3.04
CA PRO A 159 53.47 5.53 -3.98
C PRO A 159 52.46 6.59 -4.41
N VAL A 160 52.94 7.78 -4.75
CA VAL A 160 52.26 8.72 -5.65
C VAL A 160 53.11 8.80 -6.90
N LEU A 161 52.58 8.36 -8.04
CA LEU A 161 53.31 8.31 -9.32
C LEU A 161 53.12 9.64 -10.07
N GLU A 162 54.18 10.44 -10.18
CA GLU A 162 54.13 11.75 -10.83
C GLU A 162 54.04 11.65 -12.34
N THR A 163 54.82 10.78 -12.96
CA THR A 163 54.93 10.69 -14.43
C THR A 163 54.30 9.42 -15.00
N GLY A 164 54.25 8.34 -14.22
CA GLY A 164 53.71 7.04 -14.64
C GLY A 164 52.29 6.72 -14.17
N GLY A 165 51.64 7.61 -13.41
CA GLY A 165 50.29 7.43 -12.87
C GLY A 165 49.29 8.47 -13.41
N HIS A 166 48.00 8.19 -13.24
CA HIS A 166 46.95 9.12 -13.64
C HIS A 166 46.55 10.06 -12.50
N THR A 167 46.59 9.58 -11.24
CA THR A 167 46.14 10.36 -10.06
C THR A 167 47.25 11.22 -9.48
N GLY A 168 48.51 10.78 -9.56
CA GLY A 168 49.64 11.49 -8.99
C GLY A 168 49.91 12.88 -9.57
N PRO A 169 49.87 13.12 -10.90
CA PRO A 169 50.06 14.47 -11.44
C PRO A 169 49.16 15.53 -10.78
N ARG A 170 47.91 15.15 -10.45
CA ARG A 170 46.94 16.02 -9.76
C ARG A 170 47.36 16.33 -8.33
N TRP A 171 47.88 15.34 -7.61
CA TRP A 171 48.38 15.49 -6.24
C TRP A 171 49.55 16.49 -6.17
N TYR A 172 50.53 16.35 -7.07
CA TYR A 172 51.67 17.28 -7.16
C TYR A 172 51.22 18.70 -7.53
N ALA A 173 50.39 18.84 -8.56
CA ALA A 173 49.95 20.15 -9.08
C ALA A 173 49.10 20.97 -8.09
N LYS A 174 48.46 20.34 -7.11
CA LYS A 174 47.54 21.00 -6.16
C LYS A 174 48.11 21.24 -4.77
N GLY A 175 49.41 20.96 -4.55
CA GLY A 175 50.07 21.23 -3.26
C GLY A 175 50.36 20.00 -2.41
N ALA A 176 50.30 18.79 -2.99
CA ALA A 176 50.90 17.59 -2.44
C ALA A 176 50.46 17.29 -1.00
N LEU A 177 51.42 17.03 -0.10
CA LEU A 177 51.20 16.75 1.32
C LEU A 177 50.36 17.81 2.05
N ALA A 178 50.47 19.09 1.65
CA ALA A 178 49.77 20.18 2.34
C ALA A 178 48.25 20.09 2.14
N VAL A 179 47.80 19.66 0.96
CA VAL A 179 46.38 19.60 0.58
C VAL A 179 45.80 18.21 0.76
N PHE A 180 46.48 17.18 0.27
CA PHE A 180 45.98 15.80 0.25
C PHE A 180 46.47 14.98 1.44
N GLY A 181 47.62 15.33 2.02
CA GLY A 181 48.37 14.45 2.90
C GLY A 181 49.09 13.34 2.13
N TYR A 182 49.51 12.31 2.86
CA TYR A 182 50.18 11.14 2.31
C TYR A 182 49.16 10.16 1.70
N PRO A 183 49.54 9.38 0.67
CA PRO A 183 48.70 8.33 0.12
C PRO A 183 48.43 7.24 1.15
N VAL A 184 47.17 6.82 1.25
CA VAL A 184 46.74 5.68 2.10
C VAL A 184 46.42 4.44 1.28
N THR A 185 46.46 4.57 -0.05
CA THR A 185 46.40 3.47 -1.01
C THR A 185 47.41 3.73 -2.12
N ASP A 186 47.78 2.67 -2.82
CA ASP A 186 48.36 2.81 -4.15
C ASP A 186 47.32 3.43 -5.10
N GLU A 187 47.77 3.89 -6.26
CA GLU A 187 46.86 4.08 -7.39
C GLU A 187 46.37 2.71 -7.85
N THR A 188 45.07 2.47 -7.71
CA THR A 188 44.45 1.18 -8.00
C THR A 188 43.60 1.26 -9.25
N ALA A 189 43.79 0.30 -10.17
CA ALA A 189 42.93 0.14 -11.32
C ALA A 189 41.60 -0.50 -10.91
N VAL A 190 40.50 0.13 -11.31
CA VAL A 190 39.14 -0.36 -11.09
C VAL A 190 38.33 -0.22 -12.36
N SER A 191 37.11 -0.77 -12.36
CA SER A 191 36.20 -0.60 -13.50
C SER A 191 35.95 0.89 -13.75
N GLY A 192 36.38 1.39 -14.91
CA GLY A 192 36.21 2.78 -15.33
C GLY A 192 37.43 3.68 -15.15
N GLY A 193 38.55 3.19 -14.60
CA GLY A 193 39.81 3.94 -14.56
C GLY A 193 40.64 3.65 -13.31
N THR A 194 41.24 4.67 -12.70
CA THR A 194 42.09 4.51 -11.51
C THR A 194 41.65 5.39 -10.36
N ILE A 195 41.95 4.98 -9.13
CA ILE A 195 41.61 5.73 -7.92
C ILE A 195 42.74 5.66 -6.89
N GLN A 196 42.95 6.78 -6.21
CA GLN A 196 43.88 6.89 -5.10
C GLN A 196 43.28 7.71 -3.96
N LYS A 197 43.51 7.24 -2.73
CA LYS A 197 42.96 7.84 -1.49
C LYS A 197 44.09 8.43 -0.66
N PHE A 198 43.83 9.54 0.02
CA PHE A 198 44.85 10.28 0.77
C PHE A 198 44.41 10.59 2.21
N SER A 199 45.39 10.80 3.10
CA SER A 199 45.16 10.81 4.55
C SER A 199 44.40 12.02 5.08
N ARG A 200 44.34 13.13 4.32
CA ARG A 200 43.50 14.29 4.70
C ARG A 200 42.06 14.17 4.22
N GLY A 201 41.70 13.08 3.55
CA GLY A 201 40.34 12.82 3.07
C GLY A 201 40.10 12.97 1.57
N PRO A 202 40.85 13.77 0.78
CA PRO A 202 40.65 13.78 -0.67
C PRO A 202 40.84 12.41 -1.31
N ILE A 203 40.00 12.13 -2.30
CA ILE A 203 40.07 10.98 -3.20
C ILE A 203 40.23 11.53 -4.61
N VAL A 204 41.21 11.01 -5.33
CA VAL A 204 41.45 11.35 -6.74
C VAL A 204 41.11 10.14 -7.58
N ALA A 205 40.20 10.31 -8.54
CA ALA A 205 39.80 9.28 -9.48
C ALA A 205 40.00 9.76 -10.91
N TRP A 206 40.66 8.95 -11.73
CA TRP A 206 40.72 9.13 -13.17
C TRP A 206 39.71 8.20 -13.83
N THR A 207 38.88 8.74 -14.72
CA THR A 207 37.71 8.06 -15.31
C THR A 207 37.92 7.64 -16.77
N GLY A 208 39.17 7.60 -17.23
CA GLY A 208 39.49 7.46 -18.66
C GLY A 208 39.54 8.79 -19.40
N THR A 209 38.65 9.72 -19.06
CA THR A 209 38.51 11.01 -19.77
C THR A 209 38.83 12.22 -18.90
N GLN A 210 38.58 12.14 -17.60
CA GLN A 210 38.78 13.24 -16.67
C GLN A 210 39.28 12.78 -15.30
N LEU A 211 39.99 13.67 -14.63
CA LEU A 211 40.36 13.59 -13.22
C LEU A 211 39.27 14.26 -12.37
N LEU A 212 38.71 13.49 -11.44
CA LEU A 212 37.73 13.95 -10.47
C LEU A 212 38.31 13.86 -9.07
N GLU A 213 38.00 14.86 -8.26
CA GLU A 213 38.42 14.99 -6.89
C GLU A 213 37.18 15.14 -6.02
N PHE A 214 37.08 14.35 -4.96
CA PHE A 214 36.02 14.50 -3.96
C PHE A 214 36.55 14.15 -2.58
N SER A 215 35.94 14.75 -1.55
CA SER A 215 36.36 14.52 -0.17
C SER A 215 35.64 13.31 0.42
N ALA A 216 36.38 12.32 0.92
CA ALA A 216 35.85 11.19 1.69
C ALA A 216 35.11 11.61 2.97
N THR A 217 35.33 12.83 3.44
CA THR A 217 34.71 13.37 4.66
C THR A 217 33.54 14.32 4.37
N SER A 218 33.23 14.61 3.11
CA SER A 218 32.02 15.38 2.77
C SER A 218 30.75 14.58 3.09
N GLY A 219 29.60 15.24 3.09
CA GLY A 219 28.31 14.58 3.29
C GLY A 219 28.04 13.47 2.25
N ILE A 220 28.48 13.67 1.01
CA ILE A 220 28.37 12.67 -0.06
C ILE A 220 29.49 11.63 0.03
N GLY A 221 30.75 12.06 0.20
CA GLY A 221 31.88 11.14 0.21
C GLY A 221 31.86 10.19 1.40
N SER A 222 31.48 10.66 2.59
CA SER A 222 31.31 9.79 3.77
C SER A 222 30.26 8.72 3.54
N ARG A 223 29.15 9.07 2.87
CA ARG A 223 28.14 8.08 2.47
C ARG A 223 28.66 7.10 1.41
N TRP A 224 29.43 7.57 0.44
CA TRP A 224 30.02 6.71 -0.59
C TRP A 224 30.94 5.66 0.05
N VAL A 225 31.81 6.08 0.98
CA VAL A 225 32.68 5.16 1.75
C VAL A 225 31.83 4.17 2.55
N ALA A 226 30.83 4.66 3.29
CA ALA A 226 29.96 3.80 4.10
C ALA A 226 29.13 2.80 3.28
N ALA A 227 28.82 3.12 2.02
CA ALA A 227 28.11 2.23 1.10
C ALA A 227 29.01 1.16 0.45
N GLY A 228 30.31 1.14 0.74
CA GLY A 228 31.27 0.20 0.13
C GLY A 228 32.07 0.78 -1.04
N GLY A 229 32.01 2.10 -1.25
CA GLY A 229 32.87 2.84 -2.17
C GLY A 229 32.82 2.35 -3.62
N GLU A 230 34.00 2.25 -4.22
CA GLU A 230 34.20 1.92 -5.63
C GLU A 230 33.68 0.51 -5.99
N ALA A 231 33.65 -0.43 -5.04
CA ALA A 231 33.14 -1.77 -5.28
C ALA A 231 31.62 -1.76 -5.52
N VAL A 232 30.90 -0.94 -4.76
CA VAL A 232 29.43 -0.91 -4.76
C VAL A 232 28.88 0.13 -5.73
N LEU A 233 29.37 1.37 -5.70
CA LEU A 233 28.86 2.47 -6.53
C LEU A 233 29.71 2.79 -7.76
N GLY A 234 30.95 2.32 -7.79
CA GLY A 234 31.92 2.70 -8.80
C GLY A 234 32.55 4.06 -8.53
N LEU A 235 33.40 4.50 -9.47
CA LEU A 235 34.05 5.81 -9.42
C LEU A 235 33.03 6.94 -9.56
N PRO A 236 33.33 8.14 -9.02
CA PRO A 236 32.60 9.34 -9.41
C PRO A 236 32.77 9.54 -10.93
N VAL A 237 31.71 9.95 -11.61
CA VAL A 237 31.73 10.26 -13.05
C VAL A 237 31.42 11.73 -13.34
N ALA A 238 31.04 12.49 -12.31
CA ALA A 238 30.88 13.93 -12.34
C ALA A 238 31.33 14.54 -11.01
N ALA A 239 31.66 15.83 -11.03
CA ALA A 239 31.87 16.61 -9.82
C ALA A 239 30.58 16.71 -9.00
N GLU A 240 30.72 16.93 -7.70
CA GLU A 240 29.59 17.23 -6.82
C GLU A 240 28.89 18.52 -7.28
N ALA A 241 27.57 18.46 -7.43
CA ALA A 241 26.74 19.58 -7.84
C ALA A 241 25.80 19.97 -6.69
N CYS A 242 25.94 21.21 -6.22
CA CYS A 242 25.16 21.79 -5.13
C CYS A 242 24.18 22.86 -5.63
N GLY A 243 23.28 23.29 -4.75
CA GLY A 243 22.23 24.26 -5.09
C GLY A 243 20.90 23.60 -5.46
N LEU A 244 20.72 22.32 -5.11
CA LEU A 244 19.41 21.67 -5.18
C LEU A 244 18.46 22.28 -4.13
N ARG A 245 17.17 21.93 -4.25
CA ARG A 245 16.11 22.27 -3.29
C ARG A 245 16.61 22.09 -1.84
N ALA A 246 16.30 23.06 -0.97
CA ALA A 246 16.71 23.06 0.43
C ALA A 246 18.24 22.92 0.63
N SER A 247 19.02 23.56 -0.24
CA SER A 247 20.48 23.57 -0.20
C SER A 247 21.12 22.19 -0.31
N GLY A 248 20.47 21.28 -1.04
CA GLY A 248 21.01 19.94 -1.27
C GLY A 248 22.12 19.91 -2.31
N CYS A 249 22.83 18.79 -2.31
CA CYS A 249 23.86 18.47 -3.28
C CYS A 249 23.65 17.06 -3.81
N PHE A 250 24.22 16.74 -4.97
CA PHE A 250 24.27 15.38 -5.47
C PHE A 250 25.56 15.11 -6.21
N GLN A 251 25.91 13.84 -6.34
CA GLN A 251 27.01 13.41 -7.18
C GLN A 251 26.65 12.11 -7.88
N GLN A 252 27.10 11.99 -9.14
CA GLN A 252 26.93 10.80 -9.94
C GLN A 252 28.15 9.88 -9.82
N PHE A 253 27.87 8.60 -9.66
CA PHE A 253 28.82 7.50 -9.66
C PHE A 253 28.47 6.51 -10.77
N GLY A 254 29.41 5.62 -11.11
CA GLY A 254 29.25 4.67 -12.22
C GLY A 254 27.96 3.85 -12.19
N LYS A 255 27.43 3.51 -11.01
CA LYS A 255 26.22 2.67 -10.83
C LYS A 255 25.01 3.41 -10.27
N GLY A 256 25.14 4.68 -9.88
CA GLY A 256 24.05 5.38 -9.19
C GLY A 256 24.41 6.80 -8.76
N TYR A 257 23.59 7.35 -7.87
CA TYR A 257 23.76 8.70 -7.36
C TYR A 257 23.77 8.68 -5.84
N ILE A 258 24.46 9.65 -5.26
CA ILE A 258 24.26 10.01 -3.87
C ILE A 258 23.67 11.41 -3.85
N TYR A 259 22.51 11.55 -3.21
CA TYR A 259 21.90 12.83 -2.92
C TYR A 259 22.09 13.14 -1.44
N TRP A 260 22.47 14.37 -1.15
CA TRP A 260 22.64 14.87 0.20
C TRP A 260 21.73 16.07 0.43
N ALA A 261 21.10 16.11 1.60
CA ALA A 261 20.34 17.27 2.05
C ALA A 261 20.60 17.53 3.54
N PRO A 262 20.52 18.80 3.98
CA PRO A 262 20.58 19.14 5.40
C PRO A 262 19.55 18.36 6.22
N GLY A 263 19.97 17.80 7.35
CA GLY A 263 19.09 17.01 8.25
C GLY A 263 18.84 15.57 7.81
N ILE A 264 19.09 15.21 6.54
CA ILE A 264 18.93 13.84 6.01
C ILE A 264 20.29 13.14 5.86
N GLY A 265 21.31 13.88 5.44
CA GLY A 265 22.61 13.32 5.06
C GLY A 265 22.60 12.70 3.67
N GLY A 266 23.67 11.99 3.33
CA GLY A 266 23.84 11.37 2.01
C GLY A 266 23.06 10.06 1.90
N GLN A 267 22.30 9.88 0.82
CA GLN A 267 21.55 8.66 0.51
C GLN A 267 21.82 8.19 -0.92
N VAL A 268 22.02 6.88 -1.06
CA VAL A 268 22.25 6.22 -2.34
C VAL A 268 20.92 5.99 -3.05
N VAL A 269 20.84 6.32 -4.34
CA VAL A 269 19.69 6.02 -5.20
C VAL A 269 20.21 5.47 -6.52
N TRP A 270 19.71 4.31 -6.96
CA TRP A 270 20.19 3.63 -8.18
C TRP A 270 19.10 2.82 -8.88
N GLY A 271 19.46 2.21 -10.01
CA GLY A 271 18.63 1.24 -10.72
C GLY A 271 17.22 1.75 -11.07
N SER A 272 16.24 0.85 -11.00
CA SER A 272 14.84 1.14 -11.34
C SER A 272 14.20 2.18 -10.41
N ILE A 273 14.58 2.20 -9.13
CA ILE A 273 14.06 3.18 -8.16
C ILE A 273 14.54 4.58 -8.53
N LEU A 274 15.82 4.75 -8.87
CA LEU A 274 16.36 6.01 -9.37
C LEU A 274 15.64 6.46 -10.65
N GLY A 275 15.47 5.55 -11.61
CA GLY A 275 14.77 5.84 -12.85
C GLY A 275 13.38 6.40 -12.57
N ARG A 276 12.59 5.68 -11.77
CA ARG A 276 11.24 6.14 -11.39
C ARG A 276 11.26 7.49 -10.68
N TRP A 277 12.12 7.67 -9.68
CA TRP A 277 12.21 8.90 -8.92
C TRP A 277 12.59 10.10 -9.80
N LYS A 278 13.54 9.93 -10.72
CA LYS A 278 13.93 10.97 -11.69
C LYS A 278 12.78 11.32 -12.64
N ASP A 279 12.07 10.32 -13.14
CA ASP A 279 10.91 10.53 -14.01
C ASP A 279 9.78 11.30 -13.29
N ASP A 280 9.70 11.23 -11.95
CA ASP A 280 8.75 12.03 -11.15
C ASP A 280 9.24 13.46 -10.86
N GLY A 281 10.47 13.81 -11.25
CA GLY A 281 11.10 15.11 -10.97
C GLY A 281 12.09 15.11 -9.80
N ALA A 282 12.53 13.93 -9.36
CA ALA A 282 13.51 13.72 -8.29
C ALA A 282 13.15 14.50 -7.00
N GLN A 283 14.10 15.23 -6.41
CA GLN A 283 13.90 15.99 -5.17
C GLN A 283 12.87 17.13 -5.28
N ASN A 284 12.51 17.52 -6.50
CA ASN A 284 11.48 18.54 -6.77
C ASN A 284 10.08 17.92 -6.89
N SER A 285 9.97 16.59 -6.90
CA SER A 285 8.70 15.87 -6.90
C SER A 285 8.03 15.92 -5.51
N LEU A 286 6.78 15.44 -5.45
CA LEU A 286 6.06 15.24 -4.19
C LEU A 286 6.68 14.17 -3.28
N LEU A 287 7.63 13.37 -3.77
CA LEU A 287 8.39 12.45 -2.94
C LEU A 287 9.52 13.14 -2.18
N GLY A 288 10.09 14.22 -2.72
CA GLY A 288 11.23 14.90 -2.11
C GLY A 288 12.51 14.05 -2.10
N TYR A 289 13.38 14.31 -1.12
CA TYR A 289 14.65 13.58 -0.95
C TYR A 289 14.46 12.15 -0.44
N PRO A 290 15.35 11.22 -0.80
CA PRO A 290 15.44 9.92 -0.14
C PRO A 290 15.76 10.09 1.34
N LEU A 291 15.08 9.35 2.22
CA LEU A 291 15.34 9.32 3.67
C LEU A 291 16.22 8.14 4.07
N THR A 292 16.19 7.06 3.28
CA THR A 292 16.95 5.83 3.53
C THR A 292 17.68 5.40 2.26
N GLY A 293 18.65 4.50 2.40
CA GLY A 293 19.09 3.69 1.27
C GLY A 293 17.97 2.75 0.80
N GLU A 294 18.17 2.13 -0.36
CA GLU A 294 17.31 1.05 -0.83
C GLU A 294 17.42 -0.17 0.10
N SER A 295 16.27 -0.72 0.50
CA SER A 295 16.13 -1.93 1.30
C SER A 295 15.54 -3.05 0.44
N CYS A 296 16.33 -4.08 0.19
CA CYS A 296 15.97 -5.23 -0.63
C CYS A 296 15.74 -6.49 0.21
N GLY A 297 15.20 -7.53 -0.41
CA GLY A 297 14.84 -8.79 0.26
C GLY A 297 13.37 -8.86 0.65
N LEU A 298 12.53 -8.01 0.05
CA LEU A 298 11.09 -8.16 0.13
C LEU A 298 10.61 -9.38 -0.68
N ALA A 299 9.36 -9.79 -0.48
CA ALA A 299 8.76 -10.92 -1.19
C ALA A 299 8.91 -10.78 -2.73
N ALA A 300 9.03 -11.90 -3.44
CA ALA A 300 9.23 -11.92 -4.89
C ALA A 300 10.45 -11.11 -5.38
N GLY A 301 11.49 -10.96 -4.55
CA GLY A 301 12.73 -10.26 -4.90
C GLY A 301 12.60 -8.74 -4.96
N GLY A 302 11.60 -8.17 -4.27
CA GLY A 302 11.40 -6.73 -4.32
C GLY A 302 12.30 -5.92 -3.39
N CYS A 303 12.29 -4.62 -3.64
CA CYS A 303 13.01 -3.61 -2.89
C CYS A 303 12.11 -2.40 -2.62
N VAL A 304 12.49 -1.60 -1.63
CA VAL A 304 11.81 -0.35 -1.30
C VAL A 304 12.83 0.72 -0.90
N GLN A 305 12.56 1.96 -1.27
CA GLN A 305 13.28 3.10 -0.73
C GLN A 305 12.28 4.15 -0.23
N ARG A 306 12.54 4.69 0.96
CA ARG A 306 11.71 5.73 1.58
C ARG A 306 12.19 7.12 1.18
N PHE A 307 11.23 8.00 0.94
CA PHE A 307 11.43 9.41 0.62
C PHE A 307 10.58 10.26 1.58
N GLU A 308 10.82 11.57 1.61
CA GLU A 308 10.10 12.51 2.49
C GLU A 308 8.58 12.38 2.36
N GLY A 309 8.07 12.30 1.13
CA GLY A 309 6.64 12.27 0.83
C GLY A 309 6.05 10.88 0.55
N GLY A 310 6.84 9.81 0.65
CA GLY A 310 6.36 8.47 0.30
C GLY A 310 7.43 7.41 0.19
N SER A 311 7.20 6.43 -0.66
CA SER A 311 8.14 5.33 -0.91
C SER A 311 8.03 4.86 -2.35
N ILE A 312 9.14 4.41 -2.91
CA ILE A 312 9.15 3.73 -4.21
C ILE A 312 9.40 2.24 -3.96
N PHE A 313 8.50 1.41 -4.45
CA PHE A 313 8.61 -0.04 -4.39
C PHE A 313 8.98 -0.58 -5.77
N TYR A 314 9.89 -1.54 -5.79
CA TYR A 314 10.29 -2.28 -6.99
C TYR A 314 10.04 -3.77 -6.79
N SER A 315 9.60 -4.44 -7.85
CA SER A 315 9.75 -5.90 -8.00
C SER A 315 10.09 -6.22 -9.46
N PRO A 316 10.70 -7.39 -9.74
CA PRO A 316 10.95 -7.83 -11.12
C PRO A 316 9.68 -7.86 -11.97
N THR A 317 8.52 -8.18 -11.37
CA THR A 317 7.25 -8.32 -12.08
C THR A 317 6.50 -7.01 -12.30
N SER A 318 6.62 -6.05 -11.37
CA SER A 318 5.84 -4.81 -11.40
C SER A 318 6.65 -3.61 -11.91
N GLY A 319 7.98 -3.66 -11.87
CA GLY A 319 8.81 -2.46 -12.00
C GLY A 319 8.71 -1.56 -10.76
N ALA A 320 9.28 -0.35 -10.86
CA ALA A 320 9.35 0.61 -9.78
C ALA A 320 8.17 1.60 -9.81
N HIS A 321 7.41 1.71 -8.72
CA HIS A 321 6.28 2.64 -8.59
C HIS A 321 6.27 3.34 -7.24
N ALA A 322 5.92 4.62 -7.27
CA ALA A 322 5.79 5.48 -6.11
C ALA A 322 4.41 5.32 -5.44
N THR A 323 4.41 5.22 -4.11
CA THR A 323 3.22 5.28 -3.25
C THR A 323 3.40 6.45 -2.28
N ARG A 324 2.41 7.34 -2.15
CA ARG A 324 2.52 8.58 -1.35
C ARG A 324 1.21 8.96 -0.69
N GLY A 325 1.26 9.97 0.19
CA GLY A 325 0.07 10.56 0.80
C GLY A 325 -0.86 9.55 1.51
N ALA A 326 -2.16 9.80 1.47
CA ALA A 326 -3.15 8.96 2.15
C ALA A 326 -3.22 7.53 1.60
N ILE A 327 -3.04 7.36 0.28
CA ILE A 327 -2.99 6.04 -0.36
C ILE A 327 -1.77 5.25 0.13
N GLY A 328 -0.58 5.87 0.10
CA GLY A 328 0.65 5.27 0.59
C GLY A 328 0.59 4.92 2.08
N ASN A 329 -0.01 5.79 2.91
CA ASN A 329 -0.22 5.52 4.32
C ASN A 329 -1.15 4.31 4.55
N ARG A 330 -2.27 4.23 3.80
CA ARG A 330 -3.19 3.09 3.87
C ARG A 330 -2.53 1.79 3.42
N TYR A 331 -1.74 1.84 2.35
CA TYR A 331 -0.98 0.71 1.84
C TYR A 331 0.07 0.22 2.87
N ALA A 332 0.81 1.15 3.47
CA ALA A 332 1.78 0.83 4.51
C ALA A 332 1.12 0.21 5.74
N ALA A 333 0.00 0.78 6.21
CA ALA A 333 -0.76 0.26 7.35
C ALA A 333 -1.33 -1.15 7.08
N ALA A 334 -1.66 -1.47 5.83
CA ALA A 334 -2.11 -2.82 5.46
C ALA A 334 -0.98 -3.87 5.39
N GLY A 335 0.28 -3.47 5.55
CA GLY A 335 1.44 -4.37 5.45
C GLY A 335 2.20 -4.26 4.11
N ALA A 336 1.89 -3.26 3.30
CA ALA A 336 2.61 -2.94 2.05
C ALA A 336 2.66 -4.18 1.11
N PRO A 337 3.77 -4.57 0.44
CA PRO A 337 3.75 -5.75 -0.45
C PRO A 337 3.43 -7.09 0.23
N ARG A 338 3.41 -7.16 1.57
CA ARG A 338 3.00 -8.37 2.30
C ARG A 338 1.48 -8.47 2.47
N SER A 339 0.76 -7.39 2.20
CA SER A 339 -0.70 -7.33 2.25
C SER A 339 -1.34 -8.08 1.07
N MET A 340 -2.66 -8.24 1.10
CA MET A 340 -3.41 -8.82 -0.02
C MET A 340 -3.28 -8.04 -1.33
N LEU A 341 -2.83 -6.77 -1.29
CA LEU A 341 -2.64 -5.94 -2.47
C LEU A 341 -1.39 -6.30 -3.27
N GLY A 342 -0.35 -6.86 -2.63
CA GLY A 342 0.95 -7.06 -3.29
C GLY A 342 1.58 -5.74 -3.76
N TYR A 343 2.43 -5.80 -4.78
CA TYR A 343 3.16 -4.63 -5.28
C TYR A 343 2.26 -3.66 -6.06
N PRO A 344 2.57 -2.35 -6.04
CA PRO A 344 1.93 -1.37 -6.92
C PRO A 344 2.21 -1.71 -8.39
N LEU A 345 1.18 -1.56 -9.23
CA LEU A 345 1.25 -1.72 -10.69
C LEU A 345 1.27 -0.38 -11.43
N THR A 346 0.83 0.68 -10.75
CA THR A 346 0.86 2.05 -11.25
C THR A 346 1.35 2.98 -10.16
N ASN A 347 1.76 4.19 -10.54
CA ASN A 347 1.82 5.30 -9.62
C ASN A 347 0.41 5.77 -9.25
N GLU A 348 0.31 6.66 -8.26
CA GLU A 348 -0.94 7.29 -7.87
C GLU A 348 -1.47 8.21 -8.98
N ALA A 349 -2.69 7.95 -9.45
CA ALA A 349 -3.39 8.71 -10.48
C ALA A 349 -4.47 9.61 -9.87
N CYS A 350 -4.13 10.87 -9.69
CA CYS A 350 -5.04 11.92 -9.20
C CYS A 350 -5.81 12.60 -10.35
N GLY A 351 -6.81 13.42 -9.99
CA GLY A 351 -7.72 14.03 -10.97
C GLY A 351 -8.95 13.16 -11.27
N GLN A 352 -9.25 12.21 -10.37
CA GLN A 352 -10.49 11.45 -10.40
C GLN A 352 -11.69 12.33 -10.02
N PRO A 353 -12.94 11.90 -10.25
CA PRO A 353 -14.13 12.64 -9.81
C PRO A 353 -14.03 13.13 -8.36
N SER A 354 -14.51 14.35 -8.11
CA SER A 354 -14.39 15.02 -6.80
C SER A 354 -12.94 15.27 -6.34
N GLY A 355 -11.98 15.33 -7.28
CA GLY A 355 -10.58 15.62 -6.99
C GLY A 355 -9.82 14.47 -6.32
N GLY A 356 -10.37 13.25 -6.35
CA GLY A 356 -9.73 12.11 -5.71
C GLY A 356 -8.58 11.49 -6.51
N CYS A 357 -8.02 10.43 -5.95
CA CYS A 357 -6.90 9.69 -6.48
C CYS A 357 -7.16 8.19 -6.39
N VAL A 358 -6.51 7.43 -7.26
CA VAL A 358 -6.51 5.96 -7.23
C VAL A 358 -5.10 5.43 -7.49
N GLN A 359 -4.75 4.32 -6.87
CA GLN A 359 -3.57 3.56 -7.22
C GLN A 359 -3.90 2.08 -7.36
N ARG A 360 -3.37 1.44 -8.41
CA ARG A 360 -3.59 0.02 -8.70
C ARG A 360 -2.44 -0.82 -8.17
N PHE A 361 -2.78 -1.98 -7.65
CA PHE A 361 -1.89 -2.99 -7.10
C PHE A 361 -2.22 -4.37 -7.70
N GLN A 362 -1.36 -5.36 -7.48
CA GLN A 362 -1.55 -6.72 -8.00
C GLN A 362 -2.87 -7.35 -7.52
N GLY A 363 -3.26 -7.07 -6.28
CA GLY A 363 -4.42 -7.65 -5.60
C GLY A 363 -5.62 -6.72 -5.46
N GLY A 364 -5.67 -5.59 -6.16
CA GLY A 364 -6.78 -4.64 -6.08
C GLY A 364 -6.34 -3.19 -6.28
N SER A 365 -7.12 -2.26 -5.77
CA SER A 365 -6.87 -0.83 -5.87
C SER A 365 -7.08 -0.13 -4.53
N ILE A 366 -6.43 1.01 -4.33
CA ILE A 366 -6.75 1.94 -3.24
C ILE A 366 -7.31 3.21 -3.84
N TYR A 367 -8.49 3.61 -3.35
CA TYR A 367 -9.19 4.82 -3.77
C TYR A 367 -9.18 5.84 -2.64
N TRP A 368 -8.95 7.10 -2.96
CA TRP A 368 -8.99 8.20 -2.00
C TRP A 368 -9.79 9.37 -2.53
N SER A 369 -10.58 9.99 -1.65
CA SER A 369 -11.13 11.33 -1.84
C SER A 369 -11.03 12.11 -0.52
N SER A 370 -11.15 13.44 -0.59
CA SER A 370 -11.20 14.28 0.61
C SER A 370 -12.42 13.97 1.50
N THR A 371 -13.53 13.48 0.92
CA THR A 371 -14.76 13.15 1.64
C THR A 371 -14.70 11.78 2.30
N THR A 372 -14.17 10.76 1.61
CA THR A 372 -14.22 9.38 2.08
C THR A 372 -12.94 8.92 2.76
N GLY A 373 -11.80 9.56 2.51
CA GLY A 373 -10.50 9.02 2.88
C GLY A 373 -10.07 7.87 1.96
N ALA A 374 -8.97 7.18 2.32
CA ALA A 374 -8.35 6.14 1.51
C ALA A 374 -8.86 4.74 1.91
N TRP A 375 -9.42 4.00 0.95
CA TRP A 375 -9.97 2.65 1.16
C TRP A 375 -9.45 1.66 0.13
N ILE A 376 -9.21 0.44 0.61
CA ILE A 376 -8.76 -0.69 -0.20
C ILE A 376 -9.98 -1.39 -0.79
N SER A 377 -9.96 -1.64 -2.10
CA SER A 377 -10.86 -2.58 -2.78
C SER A 377 -10.01 -3.72 -3.34
N GLY A 378 -10.24 -4.92 -2.83
CA GLY A 378 -9.59 -6.16 -3.24
C GLY A 378 -10.07 -6.63 -4.61
N LYS A 379 -9.23 -7.41 -5.29
CA LYS A 379 -9.37 -7.78 -6.70
C LYS A 379 -10.78 -8.25 -7.12
N GLY A 380 -11.46 -9.04 -6.29
CA GLY A 380 -12.78 -9.57 -6.61
C GLY A 380 -13.84 -8.49 -6.75
N ILE A 381 -13.91 -7.58 -5.77
CA ILE A 381 -14.83 -6.44 -5.77
C ILE A 381 -14.36 -5.35 -6.74
N ASP A 382 -13.07 -5.03 -6.72
CA ASP A 382 -12.45 -4.00 -7.58
C ASP A 382 -12.67 -4.27 -9.07
N SER A 383 -12.55 -5.54 -9.49
CA SER A 383 -12.81 -5.92 -10.89
C SER A 383 -14.25 -5.61 -11.31
N LYS A 384 -15.23 -5.84 -10.43
CA LYS A 384 -16.64 -5.52 -10.70
C LYS A 384 -16.88 -4.02 -10.69
N PHE A 385 -16.25 -3.31 -9.75
CA PHE A 385 -16.34 -1.85 -9.66
C PHE A 385 -15.81 -1.18 -10.93
N VAL A 386 -14.60 -1.55 -11.37
CA VAL A 386 -13.99 -1.05 -12.61
C VAL A 386 -14.83 -1.41 -13.83
N ALA A 387 -15.34 -2.65 -13.92
CA ALA A 387 -16.20 -3.06 -15.02
C ALA A 387 -17.54 -2.29 -15.08
N ALA A 388 -18.02 -1.77 -13.95
CA ALA A 388 -19.19 -0.91 -13.86
C ALA A 388 -18.91 0.57 -14.17
N GLY A 389 -17.67 0.93 -14.53
CA GLY A 389 -17.24 2.31 -14.80
C GLY A 389 -16.42 2.96 -13.68
N GLY A 390 -16.12 2.21 -12.60
CA GLY A 390 -15.30 2.66 -11.48
C GLY A 390 -15.84 3.94 -10.84
N LEU A 391 -14.98 4.92 -10.60
CA LEU A 391 -15.35 6.21 -10.00
C LEU A 391 -16.30 7.06 -10.85
N ARG A 392 -16.53 6.70 -12.13
CA ARG A 392 -17.54 7.33 -12.99
C ARG A 392 -18.89 6.62 -12.96
N SER A 393 -18.99 5.50 -12.27
CA SER A 393 -20.27 4.80 -12.04
C SER A 393 -21.15 5.53 -11.03
N SER A 394 -22.39 5.10 -10.88
CA SER A 394 -23.33 5.63 -9.89
C SER A 394 -22.91 5.36 -8.43
N LEU A 395 -21.98 4.44 -8.17
CA LEU A 395 -21.59 4.04 -6.81
C LEU A 395 -20.76 5.08 -6.05
N GLY A 396 -19.92 5.85 -6.75
CA GLY A 396 -18.94 6.75 -6.13
C GLY A 396 -17.76 6.01 -5.48
N TYR A 397 -17.16 6.63 -4.45
CA TYR A 397 -16.01 6.09 -3.73
C TYR A 397 -16.39 5.01 -2.71
N PRO A 398 -15.51 4.04 -2.42
CA PRO A 398 -15.66 3.18 -1.25
C PRO A 398 -15.65 4.00 0.05
N ILE A 399 -16.45 3.58 1.03
CA ILE A 399 -16.60 4.26 2.32
C ILE A 399 -16.27 3.36 3.53
N ALA A 400 -15.91 2.10 3.27
CA ALA A 400 -15.58 1.12 4.30
C ALA A 400 -14.58 0.09 3.75
N SER A 401 -13.88 -0.58 4.66
CA SER A 401 -13.07 -1.76 4.33
C SER A 401 -13.98 -2.90 3.86
N GLU A 402 -13.46 -3.76 2.97
CA GLU A 402 -14.12 -5.01 2.66
C GLU A 402 -14.25 -5.87 3.92
N ARG A 403 -15.44 -6.46 4.10
CA ARG A 403 -15.71 -7.45 5.13
C ARG A 403 -15.88 -8.80 4.47
N CYS A 404 -15.20 -9.82 4.97
CA CYS A 404 -15.28 -11.17 4.42
C CYS A 404 -15.70 -12.18 5.50
N ALA A 405 -16.69 -13.01 5.20
CA ALA A 405 -17.12 -14.11 6.05
C ALA A 405 -17.69 -15.24 5.18
N ASN A 406 -17.45 -16.50 5.57
CA ASN A 406 -18.01 -17.69 4.92
C ASN A 406 -17.77 -17.77 3.39
N GLY A 407 -16.61 -17.29 2.93
CA GLY A 407 -16.24 -17.32 1.49
C GLY A 407 -16.94 -16.26 0.63
N ALA A 408 -17.61 -15.29 1.24
CA ALA A 408 -18.14 -14.11 0.59
C ALA A 408 -17.55 -12.84 1.23
N CYS A 409 -17.44 -11.79 0.43
CA CYS A 409 -17.01 -10.47 0.85
C CYS A 409 -18.03 -9.42 0.42
N ALA A 410 -18.10 -8.31 1.15
CA ALA A 410 -18.92 -7.16 0.81
C ALA A 410 -18.19 -5.86 1.12
N GLN A 411 -18.43 -4.84 0.31
CA GLN A 411 -17.92 -3.49 0.51
C GLN A 411 -18.99 -2.47 0.19
N SER A 412 -19.10 -1.47 1.06
CA SER A 412 -19.98 -0.33 0.88
C SER A 412 -19.29 0.82 0.17
N TYR A 413 -20.04 1.44 -0.74
CA TYR A 413 -19.71 2.63 -1.50
C TYR A 413 -20.67 3.75 -1.13
N GLN A 414 -20.37 4.99 -1.55
CA GLN A 414 -21.22 6.16 -1.25
C GLN A 414 -22.69 5.94 -1.64
N HIS A 415 -22.93 5.22 -2.74
CA HIS A 415 -24.25 5.04 -3.32
C HIS A 415 -24.57 3.58 -3.68
N GLY A 416 -24.08 2.64 -2.88
CA GLY A 416 -24.45 1.24 -3.02
C GLY A 416 -23.43 0.30 -2.38
N ASP A 417 -23.51 -0.96 -2.77
CA ASP A 417 -22.69 -2.03 -2.21
C ASP A 417 -22.26 -2.98 -3.32
N ILE A 418 -21.06 -3.55 -3.21
CA ILE A 418 -20.61 -4.65 -4.05
C ILE A 418 -20.34 -5.85 -3.16
N THR A 419 -20.88 -7.00 -3.54
CA THR A 419 -20.54 -8.29 -2.93
C THR A 419 -19.72 -9.13 -3.90
N TRP A 420 -18.88 -9.99 -3.35
CA TRP A 420 -18.10 -10.97 -4.10
C TRP A 420 -18.13 -12.32 -3.41
N ALA A 421 -18.37 -13.38 -4.17
CA ALA A 421 -18.21 -14.76 -3.73
C ALA A 421 -17.60 -15.58 -4.88
N ARG A 422 -17.34 -16.87 -4.66
CA ARG A 422 -16.85 -17.78 -5.73
C ARG A 422 -17.77 -17.81 -6.96
N SER A 423 -19.07 -17.59 -6.77
CA SER A 423 -20.07 -17.52 -7.85
C SER A 423 -20.00 -16.22 -8.67
N GLY A 424 -19.23 -15.23 -8.23
CA GLY A 424 -19.03 -13.95 -8.89
C GLY A 424 -19.33 -12.74 -7.99
N ALA A 425 -19.12 -11.56 -8.56
CA ALA A 425 -19.44 -10.28 -7.91
C ALA A 425 -20.79 -9.74 -8.37
N ARG A 426 -21.53 -9.12 -7.44
CA ARG A 426 -22.80 -8.45 -7.69
C ARG A 426 -22.74 -7.02 -7.17
N LEU A 427 -23.26 -6.10 -7.97
CA LEU A 427 -23.40 -4.69 -7.64
C LEU A 427 -24.84 -4.44 -7.25
N TYR A 428 -25.02 -3.69 -6.17
CA TYR A 428 -26.31 -3.28 -5.64
C TYR A 428 -26.33 -1.76 -5.53
N GLU A 429 -27.32 -1.13 -6.16
CA GLU A 429 -27.57 0.30 -5.99
C GLU A 429 -28.18 0.58 -4.62
N MET A 430 -28.25 1.87 -4.25
CA MET A 430 -28.91 2.30 -3.02
C MET A 430 -30.32 1.73 -2.90
N SER A 431 -30.59 1.12 -1.75
CA SER A 431 -31.91 0.63 -1.36
C SER A 431 -32.11 0.78 0.14
N GLU A 432 -33.31 0.49 0.63
CA GLU A 432 -33.61 0.52 2.06
C GLU A 432 -32.80 -0.53 2.85
N CYS A 433 -32.25 -1.57 2.21
CA CYS A 433 -31.29 -2.47 2.85
C CYS A 433 -30.01 -1.74 3.28
N HIS A 434 -29.56 -0.75 2.52
CA HIS A 434 -28.37 0.03 2.86
C HIS A 434 -28.56 0.84 4.15
N LYS A 435 -29.81 1.24 4.47
CA LYS A 435 -30.12 1.91 5.75
C LYS A 435 -29.91 1.02 6.96
N LEU A 436 -29.89 -0.30 6.78
CA LEU A 436 -29.51 -1.26 7.83
C LEU A 436 -28.00 -1.26 8.09
N ASN A 437 -27.18 -0.80 7.14
CA ASN A 437 -25.72 -0.83 7.20
C ASN A 437 -25.12 0.45 7.81
N ASN A 438 -25.80 1.59 7.66
CA ASN A 438 -25.27 2.91 7.98
C ASN A 438 -25.93 3.58 9.20
N GLY A 439 -26.68 2.83 10.01
CA GLY A 439 -27.31 3.33 11.24
C GLY A 439 -28.57 4.20 11.02
N GLN A 440 -29.09 4.29 9.80
CA GLN A 440 -30.34 5.02 9.52
C GLN A 440 -31.59 4.23 9.91
N ALA A 441 -31.49 2.91 10.11
CA ALA A 441 -32.58 2.11 10.66
C ALA A 441 -32.81 2.41 12.15
N LYS A 442 -34.07 2.65 12.54
CA LYS A 442 -34.46 2.90 13.94
C LYS A 442 -34.59 1.62 14.76
N TYR A 443 -34.76 0.48 14.09
CA TYR A 443 -34.86 -0.82 14.74
C TYR A 443 -33.66 -1.70 14.41
N PRO A 444 -33.13 -2.44 15.41
CA PRO A 444 -32.00 -3.34 15.21
C PRO A 444 -32.39 -4.58 14.40
N THR A 445 -31.42 -5.07 13.62
CA THR A 445 -31.49 -6.34 12.90
C THR A 445 -31.09 -7.53 13.77
N TYR A 446 -30.46 -7.29 14.92
CA TYR A 446 -29.91 -8.31 15.82
C TYR A 446 -28.95 -9.30 15.13
N GLY A 447 -28.26 -8.85 14.06
CA GLY A 447 -27.33 -9.70 13.32
C GLY A 447 -27.99 -10.82 12.52
N ALA A 448 -29.29 -10.70 12.21
CA ALA A 448 -30.00 -11.68 11.40
C ALA A 448 -29.33 -11.96 10.06
N ASN A 449 -29.50 -13.19 9.57
CA ASN A 449 -29.01 -13.56 8.24
C ASN A 449 -29.84 -12.84 7.17
N ARG A 450 -31.14 -12.64 7.43
CA ARG A 450 -32.08 -12.01 6.52
C ARG A 450 -33.07 -11.12 7.27
N VAL A 451 -33.48 -10.05 6.61
CA VAL A 451 -34.44 -9.07 7.14
C VAL A 451 -35.46 -8.77 6.06
N LEU A 452 -36.75 -8.96 6.35
CA LEU A 452 -37.83 -8.41 5.53
C LEU A 452 -38.20 -7.03 6.07
N LEU A 453 -37.94 -6.00 5.28
CA LEU A 453 -38.41 -4.64 5.53
C LEU A 453 -39.80 -4.50 4.93
N THR A 454 -40.81 -4.17 5.74
CA THR A 454 -42.17 -3.95 5.28
C THR A 454 -42.65 -2.57 5.71
N TRP A 455 -42.97 -1.69 4.75
CA TRP A 455 -43.40 -0.34 5.10
C TRP A 455 -44.51 0.23 4.24
N THR A 456 -45.26 1.14 4.83
CA THR A 456 -46.22 2.00 4.15
C THR A 456 -45.66 3.42 4.08
N SER A 457 -46.18 4.25 3.17
CA SER A 457 -45.79 5.66 3.08
C SER A 457 -46.21 6.49 4.30
N GLY A 458 -47.22 6.03 5.05
CA GLY A 458 -47.73 6.68 6.25
C GLY A 458 -48.70 5.82 7.05
N TYR A 459 -49.21 6.35 8.16
CA TYR A 459 -50.24 5.70 8.95
C TYR A 459 -51.59 5.70 8.20
N GLY A 460 -52.48 4.75 8.50
CA GLY A 460 -53.78 4.63 7.82
C GLY A 460 -53.73 4.00 6.42
N ILE A 461 -52.54 3.62 5.94
CA ILE A 461 -52.32 3.04 4.61
C ILE A 461 -52.06 1.55 4.74
N SER A 462 -52.80 0.74 3.98
CA SER A 462 -52.69 -0.73 4.01
C SER A 462 -51.80 -1.31 2.90
N HIS A 463 -51.59 -0.60 1.78
CA HIS A 463 -50.65 -1.01 0.74
C HIS A 463 -49.21 -0.78 1.21
N ALA A 464 -48.40 -1.84 1.15
CA ALA A 464 -47.05 -1.85 1.70
C ALA A 464 -46.02 -2.27 0.65
N THR A 465 -44.83 -1.69 0.76
CA THR A 465 -43.64 -2.18 0.07
C THR A 465 -42.91 -3.19 0.96
N ASN A 466 -42.44 -4.27 0.34
CA ASN A 466 -41.71 -5.33 0.99
C ASN A 466 -40.35 -5.51 0.31
N LEU A 467 -39.26 -5.36 1.06
CA LEU A 467 -37.89 -5.54 0.57
C LEU A 467 -37.20 -6.59 1.42
N TYR A 468 -36.82 -7.71 0.80
CA TYR A 468 -36.11 -8.77 1.48
C TYR A 468 -34.61 -8.57 1.32
N CYS A 469 -33.93 -8.35 2.44
CA CYS A 469 -32.50 -8.13 2.52
C CYS A 469 -31.78 -9.39 2.99
N MET A 470 -30.60 -9.65 2.43
CA MET A 470 -29.70 -10.71 2.88
C MET A 470 -28.40 -10.12 3.40
N ASN A 471 -27.89 -10.69 4.49
CA ASN A 471 -26.62 -10.34 5.08
C ASN A 471 -25.48 -11.07 4.35
N VAL A 472 -24.58 -10.31 3.74
CA VAL A 472 -23.35 -10.80 3.14
C VAL A 472 -22.19 -10.20 3.91
N ALA A 473 -21.51 -11.02 4.71
CA ALA A 473 -20.35 -10.62 5.52
C ALA A 473 -20.58 -9.36 6.38
N GLY A 474 -21.77 -9.23 6.96
CA GLY A 474 -22.14 -8.09 7.80
C GLY A 474 -22.70 -6.87 7.05
N VAL A 475 -22.96 -6.99 5.74
CA VAL A 475 -23.58 -5.95 4.90
C VAL A 475 -24.91 -6.49 4.35
N TYR A 476 -26.01 -5.79 4.62
CA TYR A 476 -27.33 -6.13 4.08
C TYR A 476 -27.51 -5.57 2.67
N VAL A 477 -27.79 -6.46 1.72
CA VAL A 477 -28.05 -6.13 0.32
C VAL A 477 -29.41 -6.70 -0.12
N PRO A 478 -30.09 -6.12 -1.12
CA PRO A 478 -31.40 -6.59 -1.54
C PRO A 478 -31.33 -7.95 -2.25
N ASP A 479 -32.27 -8.83 -1.93
CA ASP A 479 -32.53 -10.09 -2.65
C ASP A 479 -33.69 -9.88 -3.64
N TRP A 480 -34.85 -9.45 -3.14
CA TRP A 480 -36.01 -9.08 -3.96
C TRP A 480 -36.88 -8.01 -3.30
N ARG A 481 -37.70 -7.35 -4.13
CA ARG A 481 -38.69 -6.34 -3.75
C ARG A 481 -40.04 -6.70 -4.34
N THR A 482 -41.11 -6.53 -3.57
CA THR A 482 -42.49 -6.71 -4.03
C THR A 482 -43.43 -5.78 -3.27
N ASP A 483 -44.65 -5.61 -3.77
CA ASP A 483 -45.73 -5.00 -3.02
C ASP A 483 -46.51 -6.04 -2.21
N GLY A 484 -47.37 -5.56 -1.31
CA GLY A 484 -48.18 -6.40 -0.43
C GLY A 484 -49.18 -5.57 0.35
N TYR A 485 -49.85 -6.22 1.29
CA TYR A 485 -50.73 -5.52 2.22
C TYR A 485 -50.40 -5.82 3.67
N VAL A 486 -50.71 -4.84 4.51
CA VAL A 486 -50.69 -4.94 5.96
C VAL A 486 -52.13 -4.84 6.48
N GLY A 487 -52.30 -4.61 7.79
CA GLY A 487 -53.59 -4.37 8.40
C GLY A 487 -54.42 -3.33 7.62
N LYS A 488 -55.74 -3.52 7.54
CA LYS A 488 -56.65 -2.65 6.79
C LYS A 488 -56.58 -1.18 7.27
N SER A 489 -56.27 -0.95 8.55
CA SER A 489 -56.05 0.38 9.12
C SER A 489 -54.59 0.84 9.03
N GLY A 490 -53.72 0.09 8.38
CA GLY A 490 -52.29 0.32 8.26
C GLY A 490 -51.50 -0.05 9.52
N PHE A 491 -50.32 0.56 9.70
CA PHE A 491 -49.54 0.40 10.93
C PHE A 491 -50.12 1.19 12.10
N LYS A 492 -49.95 0.68 13.32
CA LYS A 492 -50.41 1.36 14.54
C LYS A 492 -49.64 2.69 14.75
N PRO A 493 -50.33 3.82 15.00
CA PRO A 493 -49.68 5.07 15.42
C PRO A 493 -49.05 4.96 16.82
N PRO A 494 -48.08 5.84 17.16
CA PRO A 494 -47.53 5.92 18.51
C PRO A 494 -48.62 6.22 19.55
N GLY A 495 -48.54 5.58 20.72
CA GLY A 495 -49.52 5.76 21.79
C GLY A 495 -50.85 5.04 21.59
N VAL A 496 -51.11 4.46 20.42
CA VAL A 496 -52.28 3.59 20.20
C VAL A 496 -51.96 2.21 20.77
N PRO A 497 -52.72 1.72 21.78
CA PRO A 497 -52.55 0.38 22.29
C PRO A 497 -52.69 -0.61 21.14
N SER A 498 -51.85 -1.62 21.18
CA SER A 498 -52.00 -2.77 20.30
C SER A 498 -53.20 -3.57 20.81
N GLY A 499 -54.41 -3.09 20.54
CA GLY A 499 -55.62 -3.83 20.88
C GLY A 499 -55.74 -5.10 20.05
N PRO A 500 -56.78 -5.92 20.29
CA PRO A 500 -57.03 -7.10 19.47
C PRO A 500 -57.31 -6.68 18.02
N THR A 501 -57.31 -7.66 17.11
CA THR A 501 -57.50 -7.51 15.65
C THR A 501 -58.69 -6.63 15.22
N ARG A 502 -59.59 -6.24 16.12
CA ARG A 502 -60.70 -5.28 15.91
C ARG A 502 -60.28 -3.95 15.28
N ASN A 503 -59.09 -3.44 15.61
CA ASN A 503 -58.63 -2.14 15.10
C ASN A 503 -57.91 -2.26 13.74
N LEU A 504 -57.68 -3.49 13.27
CA LEU A 504 -57.09 -3.82 11.97
C LEU A 504 -55.71 -3.18 11.73
N TYR A 505 -54.94 -2.95 12.80
CA TYR A 505 -53.60 -2.39 12.72
C TYR A 505 -52.51 -3.47 12.69
N SER A 506 -51.50 -3.26 11.87
CA SER A 506 -50.22 -3.98 11.98
C SER A 506 -49.32 -3.37 13.05
N PRO A 507 -48.55 -4.19 13.79
CA PRO A 507 -47.59 -3.67 14.76
C PRO A 507 -46.42 -2.99 14.06
N THR A 508 -45.83 -1.99 14.73
CA THR A 508 -44.58 -1.36 14.31
C THR A 508 -43.43 -1.89 15.17
N GLY A 509 -42.34 -2.35 14.55
CA GLY A 509 -41.16 -2.82 15.27
C GLY A 509 -40.29 -3.79 14.46
N SER A 510 -39.31 -4.37 15.16
CA SER A 510 -38.50 -5.48 14.67
C SER A 510 -38.94 -6.74 15.40
N PHE A 511 -39.28 -7.80 14.68
CA PHE A 511 -39.77 -9.06 15.23
C PHE A 511 -39.02 -10.24 14.61
N SER A 512 -38.67 -11.25 15.40
CA SER A 512 -38.12 -12.49 14.87
C SER A 512 -39.22 -13.32 14.20
N VAL A 513 -38.82 -14.21 13.31
CA VAL A 513 -39.69 -15.29 12.84
C VAL A 513 -39.28 -16.59 13.52
N THR A 514 -40.28 -17.31 14.03
CA THR A 514 -40.06 -18.44 14.95
C THR A 514 -40.45 -19.77 14.32
N GLU A 515 -41.61 -19.85 13.68
CA GLU A 515 -42.12 -21.06 13.05
C GLU A 515 -42.90 -20.73 11.78
N ALA A 516 -43.03 -21.71 10.90
CA ALA A 516 -43.81 -21.67 9.69
C ALA A 516 -44.97 -22.67 9.75
N PHE A 517 -46.00 -22.43 8.96
CA PHE A 517 -47.17 -23.30 8.88
C PHE A 517 -47.76 -23.30 7.47
N GLY A 518 -48.64 -24.27 7.20
CA GLY A 518 -49.40 -24.32 5.96
C GLY A 518 -49.89 -25.71 5.63
N LEU A 519 -50.24 -25.94 4.36
CA LEU A 519 -50.78 -27.23 3.89
C LEU A 519 -49.69 -28.26 3.58
N GLY A 520 -48.41 -27.88 3.62
CA GLY A 520 -47.28 -28.78 3.38
C GLY A 520 -45.94 -28.04 3.32
N ASN A 521 -44.88 -28.63 3.89
CA ASN A 521 -43.60 -27.93 4.05
C ASN A 521 -42.95 -27.57 2.70
N PRO A 522 -42.72 -26.27 2.40
CA PRO A 522 -42.13 -25.84 1.14
C PRO A 522 -40.61 -26.06 1.05
N GLY A 523 -40.00 -26.69 2.05
CA GLY A 523 -38.55 -26.83 2.21
C GLY A 523 -37.94 -25.76 3.12
N THR A 524 -38.68 -25.28 4.11
CA THR A 524 -38.19 -24.25 5.06
C THR A 524 -37.24 -24.85 6.10
N LYS A 525 -36.34 -24.02 6.63
CA LYS A 525 -35.50 -24.32 7.79
C LYS A 525 -36.15 -23.93 9.12
N LEU A 526 -37.27 -23.22 9.09
CA LEU A 526 -38.07 -22.93 10.28
C LEU A 526 -38.76 -24.21 10.75
N ALA A 527 -39.08 -24.29 12.05
CA ALA A 527 -39.98 -25.33 12.54
C ALA A 527 -41.30 -25.23 11.76
N TYR A 528 -41.74 -26.32 11.13
CA TYR A 528 -42.90 -26.30 10.24
C TYR A 528 -44.07 -27.08 10.82
N ARG A 529 -45.26 -26.47 10.79
CA ARG A 529 -46.51 -27.11 11.18
C ARG A 529 -47.43 -27.30 9.99
N THR A 530 -47.72 -28.56 9.67
CA THR A 530 -48.79 -28.90 8.75
C THR A 530 -50.13 -28.67 9.44
N LEU A 531 -50.95 -27.80 8.86
CA LEU A 531 -52.28 -27.49 9.37
C LEU A 531 -53.22 -28.67 9.14
N ASN A 532 -54.16 -28.86 10.05
CA ASN A 532 -55.23 -29.87 10.01
C ASN A 532 -56.56 -29.25 10.46
N PRO A 533 -57.73 -29.91 10.30
CA PRO A 533 -59.03 -29.32 10.64
C PRO A 533 -59.18 -28.81 12.09
N GLN A 534 -58.34 -29.26 13.02
CA GLN A 534 -58.31 -28.86 14.42
C GLN A 534 -57.33 -27.72 14.70
N SER A 535 -56.51 -27.29 13.74
CA SER A 535 -55.52 -26.23 13.93
C SER A 535 -56.16 -24.87 14.26
N ARG A 536 -55.84 -24.33 15.45
CA ARG A 536 -56.30 -23.03 15.94
C ARG A 536 -55.13 -22.17 16.41
N TRP A 537 -55.30 -20.86 16.31
CA TRP A 537 -54.50 -19.89 17.04
C TRP A 537 -55.38 -19.18 18.08
N GLY A 538 -55.00 -19.24 19.35
CA GLY A 538 -55.83 -18.70 20.43
C GLY A 538 -55.93 -17.18 20.35
N GLY A 539 -57.14 -16.65 20.28
CA GLY A 539 -57.42 -15.22 20.22
C GLY A 539 -58.20 -14.69 21.42
N ASN A 540 -58.67 -15.57 22.31
CA ASN A 540 -59.34 -15.17 23.55
C ASN A 540 -58.32 -14.75 24.65
N PRO A 541 -58.23 -13.46 25.04
CA PRO A 541 -57.24 -12.96 26.00
C PRO A 541 -57.44 -13.47 27.45
N TRP A 542 -58.54 -14.17 27.72
CA TRP A 542 -58.83 -14.73 29.04
C TRP A 542 -58.46 -16.21 29.16
N THR A 543 -57.74 -16.75 28.16
CA THR A 543 -57.38 -18.16 28.11
C THR A 543 -55.86 -18.36 28.11
N ALA A 544 -55.42 -19.53 28.60
CA ALA A 544 -54.01 -19.90 28.58
C ALA A 544 -53.44 -20.12 27.16
N THR A 545 -54.33 -20.29 26.17
CA THR A 545 -54.02 -20.48 24.75
C THR A 545 -53.89 -19.16 23.98
N TYR A 546 -54.15 -18.01 24.61
CA TYR A 546 -54.02 -16.71 23.95
C TYR A 546 -52.65 -16.54 23.29
N ASN A 547 -52.67 -16.12 22.02
CA ASN A 547 -51.54 -15.95 21.14
C ASN A 547 -50.62 -17.19 21.01
N LYS A 548 -51.22 -18.39 21.09
CA LYS A 548 -50.53 -19.67 20.91
C LYS A 548 -51.31 -20.57 19.96
N TYR A 549 -50.57 -21.39 19.22
CA TYR A 549 -51.15 -22.52 18.52
C TYR A 549 -51.72 -23.53 19.53
N HIS A 550 -52.90 -24.08 19.21
CA HIS A 550 -53.45 -25.24 19.88
C HIS A 550 -54.35 -26.02 18.92
N GLU A 551 -54.78 -27.22 19.32
CA GLU A 551 -55.73 -28.01 18.54
C GLU A 551 -57.08 -28.05 19.24
N SER A 552 -58.15 -27.79 18.49
CA SER A 552 -59.53 -27.89 18.98
C SER A 552 -60.49 -28.28 17.86
N SER A 553 -61.37 -29.23 18.17
CA SER A 553 -62.50 -29.60 17.31
C SER A 553 -63.67 -28.60 17.40
N SER A 554 -63.74 -27.79 18.47
CA SER A 554 -64.73 -26.73 18.62
C SER A 554 -64.21 -25.41 18.04
N TRP A 555 -65.10 -24.65 17.39
CA TRP A 555 -64.79 -23.29 16.98
C TRP A 555 -65.22 -22.32 18.09
N VAL A 556 -64.24 -21.71 18.74
CA VAL A 556 -64.44 -20.57 19.65
C VAL A 556 -64.26 -19.32 18.80
N GLY A 557 -65.28 -18.45 18.72
CA GLY A 557 -65.30 -17.34 17.74
C GLY A 557 -64.18 -16.30 17.86
N TRP A 558 -63.45 -16.31 18.97
CA TRP A 558 -62.26 -15.48 19.19
C TRP A 558 -60.99 -16.08 18.58
N ASP A 559 -60.95 -17.40 18.39
CA ASP A 559 -59.78 -18.11 17.92
C ASP A 559 -59.71 -18.12 16.40
N GLU A 560 -58.49 -17.99 15.90
CA GLU A 560 -58.23 -18.02 14.48
C GLU A 560 -58.24 -19.45 13.97
N ASN A 561 -59.20 -19.77 13.10
CA ASN A 561 -59.29 -21.08 12.47
C ASN A 561 -58.29 -21.17 11.30
N MET A 562 -57.04 -21.52 11.62
CA MET A 562 -55.94 -21.53 10.66
C MET A 562 -56.21 -22.45 9.46
N TRP A 563 -56.84 -23.61 9.68
CA TRP A 563 -57.18 -24.55 8.61
C TRP A 563 -58.26 -24.02 7.67
N TRP A 564 -59.30 -23.41 8.22
CA TRP A 564 -60.34 -22.76 7.43
C TRP A 564 -59.74 -21.70 6.51
N PHE A 565 -58.92 -20.80 7.04
CA PHE A 565 -58.23 -19.79 6.25
C PHE A 565 -57.24 -20.40 5.23
N ALA A 566 -56.59 -21.51 5.55
CA ALA A 566 -55.76 -22.25 4.59
C ALA A 566 -56.58 -22.82 3.45
N SER A 567 -57.78 -23.37 3.73
CA SER A 567 -58.71 -23.90 2.72
C SER A 567 -59.29 -22.82 1.81
N LEU A 568 -59.39 -21.58 2.30
CA LEU A 568 -59.79 -20.39 1.52
C LEU A 568 -58.62 -19.74 0.76
N GLY A 569 -57.40 -20.28 0.87
CA GLY A 569 -56.23 -19.79 0.14
C GLY A 569 -55.31 -18.82 0.90
N TYR A 570 -55.72 -18.31 2.07
CA TYR A 570 -54.96 -17.30 2.82
C TYR A 570 -53.69 -17.88 3.48
N TYR A 571 -53.81 -19.06 4.09
CA TYR A 571 -52.77 -19.70 4.89
C TYR A 571 -52.22 -20.97 4.25
N ARG A 572 -52.24 -21.05 2.92
CA ARG A 572 -51.61 -22.17 2.20
C ARG A 572 -50.14 -22.30 2.60
N GLN A 573 -49.47 -21.18 2.85
CA GLN A 573 -48.20 -21.06 3.57
C GLN A 573 -48.20 -19.79 4.41
N GLY A 574 -47.49 -19.82 5.54
CA GLY A 574 -47.25 -18.64 6.36
C GLY A 574 -46.12 -18.81 7.37
N ALA A 575 -45.69 -17.70 7.94
CA ALA A 575 -44.70 -17.61 8.99
C ALA A 575 -45.25 -16.83 10.18
N VAL A 576 -44.90 -17.26 11.39
CA VAL A 576 -45.28 -16.58 12.62
C VAL A 576 -44.33 -15.41 12.87
N ILE A 577 -44.88 -14.20 12.88
CA ILE A 577 -44.16 -13.00 13.32
C ILE A 577 -44.23 -13.00 14.84
N ASN A 578 -43.08 -12.96 15.52
CA ASN A 578 -42.98 -13.10 16.97
C ASN A 578 -43.39 -11.83 17.73
N TYR A 579 -44.57 -11.33 17.40
CA TYR A 579 -45.22 -10.19 18.03
C TYR A 579 -46.01 -10.66 19.27
N ASN A 580 -45.86 -9.94 20.39
CA ASN A 580 -46.48 -10.29 21.67
C ASN A 580 -46.13 -11.72 22.16
N ARG A 581 -44.88 -12.16 21.90
CA ARG A 581 -44.33 -13.47 22.26
C ARG A 581 -42.80 -13.37 22.47
N PRO A 582 -42.18 -14.19 23.33
CA PRO A 582 -42.82 -15.23 24.16
C PRO A 582 -43.54 -14.67 25.40
N ASN A 583 -43.19 -13.45 25.81
CA ASN A 583 -43.83 -12.78 26.94
C ASN A 583 -45.15 -12.15 26.49
N ILE A 584 -46.22 -12.92 26.66
CA ILE A 584 -47.56 -12.55 26.21
C ILE A 584 -48.18 -11.56 27.21
N VAL A 585 -48.53 -10.38 26.71
CA VAL A 585 -49.43 -9.44 27.37
C VAL A 585 -50.83 -9.72 26.85
N GLN A 586 -51.76 -9.98 27.77
CA GLN A 586 -53.15 -10.25 27.42
C GLN A 586 -53.79 -9.04 26.75
N ASP A 587 -54.63 -9.30 25.75
CA ASP A 587 -55.31 -8.29 24.92
C ASP A 587 -54.38 -7.34 24.13
N ALA A 588 -53.08 -7.66 24.04
CA ALA A 588 -52.08 -6.85 23.31
C ALA A 588 -51.93 -7.24 21.81
N GLY A 589 -52.92 -7.93 21.26
CA GLY A 589 -52.93 -8.47 19.89
C GLY A 589 -52.35 -9.89 19.79
N PHE A 590 -52.82 -10.64 18.79
CA PHE A 590 -52.48 -12.04 18.55
C PHE A 590 -52.40 -12.34 17.05
N ALA A 591 -51.86 -13.52 16.69
CA ALA A 591 -51.87 -14.09 15.34
C ALA A 591 -51.33 -13.16 14.24
N ILE A 592 -50.22 -12.47 14.49
CA ILE A 592 -49.56 -11.67 13.45
C ILE A 592 -48.68 -12.59 12.62
N PHE A 593 -49.05 -12.77 11.36
CA PHE A 593 -48.38 -13.67 10.42
C PHE A 593 -47.87 -12.93 9.18
N LEU A 594 -46.91 -13.56 8.50
CA LEU A 594 -46.64 -13.32 7.09
C LEU A 594 -47.30 -14.45 6.30
N HIS A 595 -48.19 -14.18 5.36
CA HIS A 595 -48.92 -15.24 4.64
C HIS A 595 -49.29 -14.88 3.20
N MET A 596 -49.87 -15.84 2.49
CA MET A 596 -50.30 -15.74 1.09
C MET A 596 -51.62 -14.96 0.93
N ASN A 597 -52.12 -14.84 -0.29
CA ASN A 597 -53.35 -14.09 -0.62
C ASN A 597 -53.21 -12.59 -0.34
N LYS A 598 -52.53 -11.89 -1.28
CA LYS A 598 -52.15 -10.48 -1.23
C LYS A 598 -53.35 -9.51 -1.18
N ILE A 599 -53.99 -9.42 -0.01
CA ILE A 599 -55.12 -8.52 0.28
C ILE A 599 -54.99 -7.89 1.68
N PRO A 600 -55.64 -6.73 1.97
CA PRO A 600 -55.64 -6.14 3.30
C PRO A 600 -56.04 -7.12 4.40
N THR A 601 -55.28 -7.12 5.50
CA THR A 601 -55.43 -8.10 6.59
C THR A 601 -56.00 -7.45 7.85
N ALA A 602 -56.15 -8.22 8.93
CA ALA A 602 -56.45 -7.67 10.26
C ALA A 602 -55.20 -7.17 11.02
N GLY A 603 -53.99 -7.36 10.47
CA GLY A 603 -52.73 -6.99 11.13
C GLY A 603 -51.50 -7.76 10.61
N CYS A 604 -51.71 -8.86 9.91
CA CYS A 604 -50.70 -9.64 9.20
C CYS A 604 -50.08 -8.90 8.00
N ILE A 605 -48.98 -9.44 7.49
CA ILE A 605 -48.43 -9.09 6.17
C ILE A 605 -48.94 -10.15 5.18
N SER A 606 -49.54 -9.72 4.07
CA SER A 606 -49.94 -10.61 2.98
C SER A 606 -49.18 -10.28 1.70
N LEU A 607 -48.59 -11.30 1.08
CA LEU A 607 -47.81 -11.21 -0.15
C LEU A 607 -48.31 -12.20 -1.21
N ASP A 608 -47.75 -12.09 -2.41
CA ASP A 608 -47.94 -13.10 -3.46
C ASP A 608 -47.36 -14.46 -3.05
N ASP A 609 -47.97 -15.54 -3.55
CA ASP A 609 -47.60 -16.93 -3.23
C ASP A 609 -46.09 -17.19 -3.39
N TRP A 610 -45.48 -16.69 -4.47
CA TRP A 610 -44.06 -16.90 -4.75
C TRP A 610 -43.17 -16.25 -3.68
N ALA A 611 -43.53 -15.05 -3.20
CA ALA A 611 -42.73 -14.30 -2.24
C ALA A 611 -42.76 -14.96 -0.86
N VAL A 612 -43.93 -15.48 -0.46
CA VAL A 612 -44.05 -16.24 0.80
C VAL A 612 -43.26 -17.54 0.73
N VAL A 613 -43.36 -18.29 -0.38
CA VAL A 613 -42.59 -19.54 -0.53
C VAL A 613 -41.09 -19.27 -0.53
N ASP A 614 -40.63 -18.25 -1.26
CA ASP A 614 -39.21 -17.87 -1.30
C ASP A 614 -38.71 -17.41 0.09
N TYR A 615 -39.48 -16.56 0.77
CA TYR A 615 -39.20 -16.13 2.14
C TYR A 615 -39.05 -17.33 3.08
N LEU A 616 -39.99 -18.29 3.03
CA LEU A 616 -39.95 -19.47 3.91
C LEU A 616 -38.77 -20.38 3.61
N ARG A 617 -38.42 -20.61 2.34
CA ARG A 617 -37.27 -21.43 1.95
C ARG A 617 -35.94 -20.84 2.39
N LYS A 618 -35.82 -19.51 2.38
CA LYS A 618 -34.57 -18.81 2.66
C LYS A 618 -34.41 -18.39 4.13
N SER A 619 -35.50 -18.16 4.84
CA SER A 619 -35.47 -17.73 6.24
C SER A 619 -35.04 -18.85 7.18
N THR A 620 -34.37 -18.43 8.25
CA THR A 620 -33.88 -19.26 9.36
C THR A 620 -34.38 -18.71 10.69
N PRO A 621 -34.45 -19.54 11.75
CA PRO A 621 -34.84 -19.05 13.07
C PRO A 621 -33.96 -17.87 13.50
N GLY A 622 -34.61 -16.78 13.94
CA GLY A 622 -33.93 -15.54 14.33
C GLY A 622 -33.88 -14.45 13.25
N ASP A 623 -34.17 -14.79 11.99
CA ASP A 623 -34.37 -13.79 10.94
C ASP A 623 -35.51 -12.82 11.29
N ARG A 624 -35.42 -11.59 10.80
CA ARG A 624 -36.28 -10.49 11.25
C ARG A 624 -37.28 -10.06 10.20
N ILE A 625 -38.42 -9.59 10.67
CA ILE A 625 -39.32 -8.70 9.96
C ILE A 625 -39.30 -7.37 10.68
N ILE A 626 -38.87 -6.32 9.99
CA ILE A 626 -38.92 -4.94 10.48
C ILE A 626 -40.03 -4.24 9.72
N MET A 627 -41.08 -3.87 10.44
CA MET A 627 -42.33 -3.42 9.84
C MET A 627 -42.86 -2.15 10.52
N GLY A 628 -43.36 -1.20 9.73
CA GLY A 628 -43.80 0.12 10.21
C GLY A 628 -44.04 1.12 9.09
N THR A 629 -44.42 2.36 9.40
CA THR A 629 -44.40 3.43 8.38
C THR A 629 -42.95 3.79 8.03
N TYR A 630 -42.70 4.30 6.82
CA TYR A 630 -41.33 4.65 6.39
C TYR A 630 -40.62 5.56 7.40
N GLY A 631 -41.29 6.63 7.85
CA GLY A 631 -40.77 7.55 8.86
C GLY A 631 -40.62 6.93 10.26
N ALA A 632 -41.32 5.83 10.58
CA ALA A 632 -41.13 5.10 11.84
C ALA A 632 -39.92 4.14 11.77
N LEU A 633 -39.58 3.63 10.58
CA LEU A 633 -38.48 2.69 10.40
C LEU A 633 -37.13 3.37 10.19
N PHE A 634 -37.11 4.53 9.54
CA PHE A 634 -35.88 5.17 9.11
C PHE A 634 -35.74 6.61 9.64
N ARG A 635 -34.49 7.04 9.80
CA ARG A 635 -34.11 8.42 10.11
C ARG A 635 -33.95 9.24 8.84
#